data_AF-A0A7S1YW94-F1
#
_entry.id   AF-A0A7S1YW94-F1
#
_cell.length_a   1.000
_cell.length_b   1.000
_cell.length_c   1.000
_cell.angle_alpha   90.00
_cell.angle_beta   90.00
_cell.angle_gamma   90.00
#
_symmetry.space_group_name_H-M   'P 1'
#
loop_
_entity.id
_entity.type
_entity.pdbx_description
1 polymer ?
#
loop_
_entity_poly.entity_id
_entity_poly.type
_entity_poly.pdbx_seq_one_letter_code
_entity_poly.pdbx_strand_id
1 'polypeptide(L)'
;MFEDENTGQKVSFYELSEGEQARLVAGRLSTYSKNAYRRTKVTEEITRKETVCMRENDFYVDTVRQFRDKRYELKKLTKVWKKKVDG
;
A
#
# COMPACT_ATOMS: atom_id res chain seq x y z
N MET A 1 8.35 30.75 13.53
CA MET A 1 9.54 29.95 13.87
C MET A 1 9.04 28.54 14.13
N PHE A 2 9.58 27.56 13.42
CA PHE A 2 9.22 26.15 13.60
C PHE A 2 10.28 25.50 14.47
N GLU A 3 9.89 24.60 15.35
CA GLU A 3 10.84 23.86 16.17
C GLU A 3 11.20 22.58 15.42
N ASP A 4 12.49 22.40 15.17
CA ASP A 4 13.04 21.18 14.58
C ASP A 4 13.01 20.07 15.63
N GLU A 5 12.42 18.92 15.31
CA GLU A 5 12.23 17.82 16.27
C GLU A 5 13.56 17.12 16.63
N ASN A 6 14.61 17.27 15.80
CA ASN A 6 15.93 16.66 16.02
C ASN A 6 16.88 17.55 16.83
N THR A 7 16.78 18.88 16.69
CA THR A 7 17.70 19.82 17.35
C THR A 7 17.05 20.69 18.42
N GLY A 8 15.71 20.74 18.48
CA GLY A 8 14.95 21.60 19.39
C GLY A 8 15.16 23.10 19.14
N GLN A 9 15.89 23.46 18.09
CA GLN A 9 16.14 24.83 17.71
C GLN A 9 14.97 25.37 16.89
N LYS A 10 14.69 26.65 17.09
CA LYS A 10 13.70 27.36 16.31
C LYS A 10 14.32 27.77 14.97
N VAL A 11 13.86 27.18 13.90
CA VAL A 11 14.37 27.35 12.53
C VAL A 11 13.32 27.93 11.60
N SER A 12 13.76 28.41 10.44
CA SER A 12 12.90 28.84 9.34
C SER A 12 12.24 27.63 8.67
N PHE A 13 11.11 27.83 8.00
CA PHE A 13 10.41 26.75 7.30
C PHE A 13 11.28 26.05 6.27
N TYR A 14 12.11 26.83 5.56
CA TYR A 14 12.99 26.34 4.49
C TYR A 14 14.20 25.53 5.00
N GLU A 15 14.49 25.61 6.30
CA GLU A 15 15.61 24.91 6.94
C GLU A 15 15.20 23.54 7.50
N LEU A 16 13.90 23.26 7.56
CA LEU A 16 13.37 21.96 8.00
C LEU A 16 13.63 20.87 6.96
N SER A 17 13.63 19.61 7.38
CA SER A 17 13.67 18.48 6.46
C SER A 17 12.43 18.44 5.56
N GLU A 18 12.55 17.89 4.35
CA GLU A 18 11.42 17.78 3.40
C GLU A 18 10.23 17.03 4.02
N GLY A 19 10.48 16.01 4.85
CA GLY A 19 9.44 15.26 5.55
C GLY A 19 8.67 16.10 6.57
N GLU A 20 9.37 16.93 7.36
CA GLU A 20 8.74 17.83 8.32
C GLU A 20 7.97 18.95 7.63
N GLN A 21 8.55 19.54 6.58
CA GLN A 21 7.87 20.53 5.74
C GLN A 21 6.55 19.97 5.18
N ALA A 22 6.60 18.76 4.59
CA ALA A 22 5.42 18.09 4.06
C ALA A 22 4.36 17.84 5.14
N ARG A 23 4.78 17.41 6.34
CA ARG A 23 3.88 17.19 7.49
C ARG A 23 3.19 18.47 7.93
N LEU A 24 3.93 19.57 8.09
CA LEU A 24 3.39 20.87 8.50
C LEU A 24 2.41 21.42 7.46
N VAL A 25 2.74 21.32 6.17
CA VAL A 25 1.87 21.73 5.06
C VAL A 25 0.61 20.88 5.03
N ALA A 26 0.72 19.55 5.15
CA ALA A 26 -0.43 18.64 5.18
C ALA A 26 -1.35 18.93 6.38
N GLY A 27 -0.79 19.20 7.56
CA GLY A 27 -1.53 19.59 8.75
C GLY A 27 -2.31 20.90 8.54
N ARG A 28 -1.65 21.93 7.98
CA ARG A 28 -2.30 23.21 7.67
C ARG A 28 -3.41 23.06 6.63
N LEU A 29 -3.16 22.28 5.57
CA LEU A 29 -4.14 22.00 4.52
C LEU A 29 -5.37 21.27 5.08
N SER A 30 -5.18 20.29 5.97
CA SER A 30 -6.27 19.56 6.62
C SER A 30 -7.19 20.49 7.42
N THR A 31 -6.61 21.38 8.23
CA THR A 31 -7.36 22.38 9.01
C THR A 31 -8.11 23.35 8.10
N TYR A 32 -7.46 23.83 7.03
CA TYR A 32 -8.11 24.71 6.07
C TYR A 32 -9.29 24.03 5.37
N SER A 33 -9.13 22.80 4.88
CA SER A 33 -10.18 22.07 4.18
C SER A 33 -11.39 21.78 5.06
N LYS A 34 -11.16 21.47 6.36
CA LYS A 34 -12.24 21.35 7.35
C LYS A 34 -13.01 22.65 7.53
N ASN A 35 -12.31 23.79 7.60
CA ASN A 35 -12.94 25.08 7.86
C ASN A 35 -13.67 25.63 6.63
N ALA A 36 -13.03 25.59 5.46
CA ALA A 36 -13.57 26.17 4.23
C ALA A 36 -14.59 25.25 3.53
N TYR A 37 -14.29 23.96 3.43
CA TYR A 37 -15.09 23.02 2.63
C TYR A 37 -15.90 22.03 3.48
N ARG A 38 -15.77 22.07 4.82
CA ARG A 38 -16.42 21.14 5.76
C ARG A 38 -16.16 19.66 5.44
N ARG A 39 -15.09 19.40 4.67
CA ARG A 39 -14.72 18.07 4.16
C ARG A 39 -13.19 17.99 4.15
N THR A 40 -12.65 16.90 4.70
CA THR A 40 -11.20 16.71 4.81
C THR A 40 -10.62 15.94 3.62
N LYS A 41 -11.40 15.01 3.04
CA LYS A 41 -10.99 14.18 1.90
C LYS A 41 -12.13 14.11 0.90
N VAL A 42 -11.79 14.14 -0.38
CA VAL A 42 -12.69 13.82 -1.48
C VAL A 42 -12.13 12.56 -2.12
N THR A 43 -12.90 11.48 -2.10
CA THR A 43 -12.53 10.22 -2.73
C THR A 43 -13.29 10.12 -4.04
N GLU A 44 -12.57 10.05 -5.15
CA GLU A 44 -13.14 9.86 -6.49
C GLU A 44 -12.62 8.55 -7.06
N GLU A 45 -13.51 7.74 -7.62
CA GLU A 45 -13.16 6.50 -8.29
C GLU A 45 -13.02 6.76 -9.79
N ILE A 46 -11.83 6.50 -10.34
CA ILE A 46 -11.53 6.69 -11.76
C ILE A 46 -11.16 5.35 -12.36
N THR A 47 -11.87 4.94 -13.41
CA THR A 47 -11.52 3.73 -14.16
C THR A 47 -10.24 3.97 -14.95
N ARG A 48 -9.18 3.22 -14.62
CA ARG A 48 -7.92 3.22 -15.36
C ARG A 48 -7.83 1.99 -16.25
N LYS A 49 -7.19 2.14 -17.40
CA LYS A 49 -6.92 1.05 -18.35
C LYS A 49 -5.43 0.92 -18.54
N GLU A 50 -4.97 -0.32 -18.47
CA GLU A 50 -3.59 -0.70 -18.76
C GLU A 50 -3.63 -1.90 -19.70
N THR A 51 -2.57 -2.08 -20.49
CA THR A 51 -2.47 -3.19 -21.45
C THR A 51 -1.40 -4.16 -20.96
N VAL A 52 -1.76 -5.44 -20.85
CA VAL A 52 -0.84 -6.51 -20.45
C VAL A 52 -0.24 -7.15 -21.69
N CYS A 53 1.09 -7.19 -21.79
CA CYS A 53 1.78 -7.87 -22.89
C CYS A 53 1.79 -9.40 -22.68
N MET A 54 1.35 -10.16 -23.69
CA MET A 54 1.30 -11.63 -23.63
C MET A 54 2.60 -12.31 -24.12
N ARG A 55 3.63 -11.53 -24.44
CA ARG A 55 4.93 -12.02 -24.97
C ARG A 55 6.10 -11.74 -24.03
N GLU A 56 5.84 -11.15 -22.86
CA GLU A 56 6.86 -10.94 -21.84
C GLU A 56 7.35 -12.27 -21.24
N ASN A 57 8.47 -12.21 -20.50
CA ASN A 57 8.97 -13.38 -19.80
C ASN A 57 7.97 -13.82 -18.71
N ASP A 58 7.47 -15.05 -18.82
CA ASP A 58 6.38 -15.58 -17.99
C ASP A 58 6.80 -16.00 -16.56
N PHE A 59 8.03 -15.67 -16.12
CA PHE A 59 8.59 -16.07 -14.82
C PHE A 59 7.62 -15.87 -13.63
N TYR A 60 6.96 -14.71 -13.55
CA TYR A 60 6.03 -14.43 -12.44
C TYR A 60 4.77 -15.29 -12.48
N VAL A 61 4.20 -15.53 -13.66
CA VAL A 61 2.98 -16.33 -13.77
C VAL A 61 3.31 -17.81 -13.56
N ASP A 62 4.43 -18.30 -14.12
CA ASP A 62 4.86 -19.68 -13.99
C ASP A 62 5.22 -20.06 -12.55
N THR A 63 5.89 -19.18 -11.82
CA THR A 63 6.15 -19.41 -10.39
C THR A 63 4.84 -19.49 -9.61
N VAL A 64 3.88 -18.58 -9.84
CA VAL A 64 2.55 -18.63 -9.20
C VAL A 64 1.78 -19.91 -9.58
N ARG A 65 1.84 -20.35 -10.84
CA ARG A 65 1.23 -21.61 -11.29
C ARG A 65 1.83 -22.82 -10.58
N GLN A 66 3.16 -22.90 -10.48
CA GLN A 66 3.85 -24.00 -9.79
C GLN A 66 3.44 -24.06 -8.31
N PHE A 67 3.36 -22.91 -7.63
CA PHE A 67 2.88 -22.85 -6.24
C PHE A 67 1.42 -23.31 -6.11
N ARG A 68 0.54 -22.89 -7.03
CA ARG A 68 -0.87 -23.31 -7.07
C ARG A 68 -1.00 -24.83 -7.22
N ASP A 69 -0.25 -25.41 -8.16
CA ASP A 69 -0.37 -26.83 -8.49
C ASP A 69 0.17 -27.70 -7.34
N LYS A 70 1.31 -27.32 -6.76
CA LYS A 70 1.87 -27.96 -5.56
C LYS A 70 0.89 -27.89 -4.37
N ARG A 71 0.20 -26.77 -4.19
CA ARG A 71 -0.86 -26.64 -3.16
C ARG A 71 -2.00 -27.63 -3.43
N TYR A 72 -2.42 -27.82 -4.68
CA TYR A 72 -3.50 -28.75 -5.00
C TYR A 72 -3.11 -30.21 -4.82
N GLU A 73 -1.87 -30.59 -5.11
CA GLU A 73 -1.34 -31.92 -4.80
C GLU A 73 -1.42 -32.20 -3.29
N LEU A 74 -0.89 -31.28 -2.48
CA LEU A 74 -0.92 -31.41 -1.03
C LEU A 74 -2.37 -31.44 -0.50
N LYS A 75 -3.25 -30.55 -0.99
CA LYS A 75 -4.68 -30.55 -0.63
C LYS A 75 -5.35 -31.90 -0.93
N LYS A 76 -5.05 -32.51 -2.07
CA LYS A 76 -5.59 -33.82 -2.46
C LYS A 76 -5.10 -34.91 -1.51
N LEU A 77 -3.80 -34.94 -1.23
CA LEU A 77 -3.20 -35.90 -0.30
C LEU A 77 -3.80 -35.76 1.09
N THR A 78 -3.93 -34.53 1.62
CA THR A 78 -4.58 -34.27 2.92
C THR A 78 -6.01 -34.79 2.94
N LYS A 79 -6.81 -34.57 1.87
CA LYS A 79 -8.18 -35.09 1.80
C LYS A 79 -8.23 -36.62 1.82
N VAL A 80 -7.33 -37.29 1.08
CA VAL A 80 -7.24 -38.75 1.05
C VAL A 80 -6.87 -39.29 2.43
N TRP A 81 -5.83 -38.74 3.06
CA TRP A 81 -5.36 -39.19 4.37
C TRP A 81 -6.37 -38.91 5.47
N LYS A 82 -7.05 -37.75 5.45
CA LYS A 82 -8.15 -37.48 6.37
C LYS A 82 -9.24 -38.54 6.31
N LYS A 83 -9.69 -38.92 5.11
CA LYS A 83 -10.67 -40.01 4.94
C LYS A 83 -10.17 -41.37 5.44
N LYS A 84 -8.87 -41.64 5.32
CA LYS A 84 -8.26 -42.89 5.81
C LYS A 84 -8.09 -42.95 7.33
N VAL A 85 -8.04 -41.81 8.01
CA VAL A 85 -7.87 -41.70 9.46
C VAL A 85 -9.22 -41.59 10.17
N ASP A 86 -10.19 -40.92 9.56
CA ASP A 86 -11.53 -40.70 10.12
C ASP A 86 -12.50 -41.88 9.89
N GLY A 87 -12.11 -42.90 9.10
CA GLY A 87 -12.91 -44.10 8.82
C GLY A 87 -12.24 -45.35 9.40
#